data_AF-A0A9P8MUR5-F1
#
_entry.id   AF-A0A9P8MUR5-F1
#
_cell.length_a   1.000
_cell.length_b   1.000
_cell.length_c   1.000
_cell.angle_alpha   90.00
_cell.angle_beta   90.00
_cell.angle_gamma   90.00
#
_symmetry.space_group_name_H-M   'P 1'
#
loop_
_entity.id
_entity.type
_entity.pdbx_description
1 polymer ?
#
loop_
_entity_poly.entity_id
_entity_poly.type
_entity_poly.pdbx_seq_one_letter_code
_entity_poly.pdbx_strand_id
1 'polypeptide(L)'
;MQSERGLMRTLQTSFDAVYELSQDRTHYVKPATLRGTPVAKITEDSPYWIPAWESLDAFLAKEGEEEALKQQYRARHNIDPDNKGVQKRGKFHQDNMSKYHKIREIFGPDSDYHPNQLVSKHHLPVQGLCHKELMYRLACKISDLRVLQARGILAMDPWDFIRWRVGLKIQERLHLPGQRAISFIRTIVYKLCDENQAGSNPYGDPIMREAAILAARYQNRLGSYKTHKQHASSAPNNPTTTLPRPRLQSGAAQAAEEARRERRARLAAQPSTYQGVNAFRAQMQERMAKKNGDE
;
A
#
# COMPACT_ATOMS: atom_id res chain seq x y z
N MET A 1 -24.66 -1.20 -10.03
CA MET A 1 -24.75 0.06 -10.81
C MET A 1 -24.84 1.32 -9.95
N GLN A 2 -25.55 1.35 -8.81
CA GLN A 2 -25.64 2.57 -7.97
C GLN A 2 -24.32 2.94 -7.27
N SER A 3 -23.52 1.97 -6.78
CA SER A 3 -22.24 2.27 -6.10
C SER A 3 -21.18 2.86 -7.06
N GLU A 4 -21.10 2.36 -8.30
CA GLU A 4 -20.15 2.86 -9.31
C GLU A 4 -20.44 4.31 -9.74
N ARG A 5 -21.72 4.70 -9.87
CA ARG A 5 -22.07 6.11 -10.13
C ARG A 5 -21.69 7.02 -8.96
N GLY A 6 -21.84 6.54 -7.72
CA GLY A 6 -21.44 7.26 -6.51
C GLY A 6 -19.92 7.46 -6.42
N LEU A 7 -19.15 6.41 -6.73
CA LEU A 7 -17.70 6.45 -6.84
C LEU A 7 -17.25 7.49 -7.87
N MET A 8 -17.74 7.38 -9.11
CA MET A 8 -17.33 8.27 -10.21
C MET A 8 -17.68 9.74 -9.91
N ARG A 9 -18.86 10.01 -9.34
CA ARG A 9 -19.22 11.36 -8.90
C ARG A 9 -18.22 11.91 -7.86
N THR A 10 -17.82 11.07 -6.91
CA THR A 10 -16.86 11.48 -5.86
C THR A 10 -15.47 11.73 -6.43
N LEU A 11 -14.99 10.87 -7.35
CA LEU A 11 -13.69 11.04 -8.02
C LEU A 11 -13.65 12.28 -8.92
N GLN A 12 -14.80 12.68 -9.48
CA GLN A 12 -14.94 13.89 -10.31
C GLN A 12 -15.21 15.17 -9.50
N THR A 13 -15.19 15.11 -8.16
CA THR A 13 -15.34 16.31 -7.34
C THR A 13 -14.12 17.21 -7.53
N SER A 14 -14.33 18.49 -7.84
CA SER A 14 -13.27 19.47 -8.06
C SER A 14 -12.68 19.96 -6.73
N PHE A 15 -11.50 20.60 -6.80
CA PHE A 15 -10.85 21.22 -5.65
C PHE A 15 -11.75 22.26 -4.98
N ASP A 16 -12.30 23.21 -5.76
CA ASP A 16 -13.10 24.33 -5.24
C ASP A 16 -14.44 23.90 -4.60
N ALA A 17 -14.91 22.68 -4.90
CA ALA A 17 -16.11 22.13 -4.28
C ALA A 17 -15.89 21.68 -2.82
N VAL A 18 -14.63 21.49 -2.41
CA VAL A 18 -14.25 20.95 -1.09
C VAL A 18 -13.42 21.95 -0.29
N TYR A 19 -12.53 22.66 -0.97
CA TYR A 19 -11.50 23.49 -0.37
C TYR A 19 -11.80 24.97 -0.54
N GLU A 20 -11.51 25.72 0.53
CA GLU A 20 -11.50 27.17 0.50
C GLU A 20 -10.15 27.61 1.04
N LEU A 21 -9.44 28.42 0.26
CA LEU A 21 -8.17 29.01 0.66
C LEU A 21 -8.39 30.41 1.22
N SER A 22 -7.41 30.92 1.94
CA SER A 22 -7.36 32.32 2.35
C SER A 22 -7.32 33.24 1.13
N GLN A 23 -7.62 34.53 1.33
CA GLN A 23 -7.67 35.51 0.24
C GLN A 23 -6.32 35.65 -0.51
N ASP A 24 -5.22 35.52 0.22
CA ASP A 24 -3.84 35.49 -0.28
C ASP A 24 -3.41 34.09 -0.81
N ARG A 25 -4.29 33.09 -0.71
CA ARG A 25 -4.09 31.69 -1.13
C ARG A 25 -2.90 30.97 -0.46
N THR A 26 -2.46 31.44 0.70
CA THR A 26 -1.30 30.87 1.40
C THR A 26 -1.66 29.68 2.30
N HIS A 27 -2.90 29.60 2.78
CA HIS A 27 -3.34 28.53 3.69
C HIS A 27 -4.80 28.15 3.48
N TYR A 28 -5.18 26.96 3.97
CA TYR A 28 -6.55 26.47 3.91
C TYR A 28 -7.42 27.11 5.01
N VAL A 29 -8.62 27.54 4.64
CA VAL A 29 -9.69 28.02 5.52
C VAL A 29 -10.72 26.91 5.76
N LYS A 30 -11.05 26.15 4.70
CA LYS A 30 -11.89 24.94 4.75
C LYS A 30 -11.24 23.76 4.02
N PRO A 31 -11.52 22.52 4.46
CA PRO A 31 -12.35 22.13 5.60
C PRO A 31 -11.67 22.41 6.96
N ALA A 32 -12.45 22.36 8.05
CA ALA A 32 -11.93 22.61 9.41
C ALA A 32 -10.73 21.74 9.79
N THR A 33 -10.65 20.51 9.27
CA THR A 33 -9.54 19.57 9.49
C THR A 33 -8.22 20.02 8.85
N LEU A 34 -8.24 21.03 7.98
CA LEU A 34 -7.07 21.62 7.31
C LEU A 34 -6.88 23.10 7.65
N ARG A 35 -7.71 23.69 8.51
CA ARG A 35 -7.63 25.11 8.80
C ARG A 35 -6.23 25.51 9.26
N GLY A 36 -5.67 26.52 8.62
CA GLY A 36 -4.33 27.07 8.88
C GLY A 36 -3.18 26.22 8.35
N THR A 37 -3.45 25.09 7.68
CA THR A 37 -2.40 24.33 6.98
C THR A 37 -1.89 25.17 5.80
N PRO A 38 -0.58 25.31 5.60
CA PRO A 38 -0.03 26.01 4.43
C PRO A 38 -0.31 25.26 3.14
N VAL A 39 -0.49 26.00 2.04
CA VAL A 39 -0.59 25.45 0.68
C VAL A 39 0.79 25.05 0.17
N ALA A 40 1.77 25.97 0.29
CA ALA A 40 3.15 25.69 -0.07
C ALA A 40 3.77 24.61 0.84
N LYS A 41 4.67 23.80 0.29
CA LYS A 41 5.39 22.79 1.04
C LYS A 41 6.10 23.39 2.25
N ILE A 42 5.88 22.80 3.43
CA ILE A 42 6.59 23.24 4.63
C ILE A 42 8.03 22.73 4.65
N THR A 43 8.92 23.55 5.19
CA THR A 43 10.28 23.22 5.59
C THR A 43 10.42 23.40 7.11
N GLU A 44 11.56 23.02 7.68
CA GLU A 44 11.82 23.18 9.12
C GLU A 44 11.88 24.66 9.56
N ASP A 45 12.17 25.57 8.63
CA ASP A 45 12.17 27.02 8.86
C ASP A 45 10.77 27.65 8.80
N SER A 46 9.75 26.86 8.43
CA SER A 46 8.38 27.36 8.31
C SER A 46 7.82 27.75 9.69
N PRO A 47 7.07 28.87 9.81
CA PRO A 47 6.35 29.20 11.05
C PRO A 47 5.26 28.17 11.41
N TYR A 48 4.89 27.30 10.48
CA TYR A 48 3.97 26.20 10.73
C TYR A 48 4.66 24.97 11.34
N TRP A 49 5.99 24.84 11.18
CA TRP A 49 6.78 23.72 11.67
C TRP A 49 6.71 23.61 13.20
N ILE A 50 6.71 22.37 13.69
CA ILE A 50 6.83 22.07 15.12
C ILE A 50 8.16 21.35 15.32
N PRO A 51 9.10 21.88 16.14
CA PRO A 51 10.42 21.27 16.33
C PRO A 51 10.42 19.81 16.81
N ALA A 52 9.33 19.36 17.45
CA ALA A 52 9.19 17.97 17.88
C ALA A 52 8.87 16.99 16.75
N TRP A 53 8.55 17.47 15.54
CA TRP A 53 8.26 16.61 14.40
C TRP A 53 9.52 15.94 13.85
N GLU A 54 9.37 14.68 13.43
CA GLU A 54 10.41 14.01 12.66
C GLU A 54 10.62 14.72 11.32
N SER A 55 11.88 14.95 10.98
CA SER A 55 12.29 15.61 9.74
C SER A 55 12.20 14.68 8.53
N LEU A 56 11.57 15.17 7.46
CA LEU A 56 11.52 14.50 6.17
C LEU A 56 12.91 14.48 5.51
N ASP A 57 13.63 15.59 5.55
CA ASP A 57 14.94 15.73 4.92
C ASP A 57 15.98 14.88 5.64
N ALA A 58 15.97 14.85 6.97
CA ALA A 58 16.82 13.96 7.75
C ALA A 58 16.48 12.48 7.54
N PHE A 59 15.22 12.14 7.24
CA PHE A 59 14.85 10.80 6.82
C PHE A 59 15.44 10.48 5.44
N LEU A 60 15.23 11.34 4.45
CA LEU A 60 15.71 11.13 3.07
C LEU A 60 17.24 11.06 2.99
N ALA A 61 17.96 11.83 3.81
CA ALA A 61 19.42 11.78 3.88
C ALA A 61 19.99 10.39 4.24
N LYS A 62 19.19 9.53 4.90
CA LYS A 62 19.59 8.16 5.27
C LYS A 62 19.48 7.16 4.11
N GLU A 63 19.00 7.58 2.93
CA GLU A 63 18.91 6.73 1.73
C GLU A 63 20.30 6.15 1.35
N GLY A 64 21.36 6.96 1.43
CA GLY A 64 22.72 6.51 1.12
C GLY A 64 23.26 5.45 2.09
N GLU A 65 22.95 5.55 3.38
CA GLU A 65 23.31 4.54 4.38
C GLU A 65 22.60 3.20 4.12
N GLU A 66 21.30 3.26 3.79
CA GLU A 66 20.51 2.07 3.45
C GLU A 66 21.01 1.42 2.14
N GLU A 67 21.44 2.22 1.16
CA GLU A 67 22.03 1.71 -0.07
C GLU A 67 23.35 0.99 0.18
N ALA A 68 24.23 1.55 1.01
CA ALA A 68 25.47 0.90 1.41
C ALA A 68 25.21 -0.44 2.11
N LEU A 69 24.22 -0.52 3.00
CA LEU A 69 23.81 -1.77 3.64
C LEU A 69 23.28 -2.79 2.63
N LYS A 70 22.43 -2.38 1.68
CA LYS A 70 21.96 -3.25 0.60
C LYS A 70 23.13 -3.82 -0.21
N GLN A 71 24.09 -2.99 -0.59
CA GLN A 71 25.28 -3.42 -1.34
C GLN A 71 26.14 -4.39 -0.52
N GLN A 72 26.37 -4.10 0.76
CA GLN A 72 27.12 -4.95 1.68
C GLN A 72 26.49 -6.35 1.80
N TYR A 73 25.18 -6.44 2.04
CA TYR A 73 24.50 -7.73 2.16
C TYR A 73 24.41 -8.48 0.83
N ARG A 74 24.35 -7.77 -0.31
CA ARG A 74 24.44 -8.39 -1.64
C ARG A 74 25.83 -9.00 -1.86
N ALA A 75 26.90 -8.30 -1.49
CA ALA A 75 28.26 -8.83 -1.59
C ALA A 75 28.44 -10.07 -0.71
N ARG A 76 27.94 -10.04 0.55
CA ARG A 76 27.98 -11.20 1.44
C ARG A 76 27.19 -12.39 0.91
N HIS A 77 26.03 -12.15 0.32
CA HIS A 77 25.22 -13.20 -0.31
C HIS A 77 25.95 -13.88 -1.48
N ASN A 78 26.75 -13.14 -2.24
CA ASN A 78 27.52 -13.71 -3.34
C ASN A 78 28.65 -14.62 -2.84
N ILE A 79 29.18 -14.37 -1.65
CA ILE A 79 30.25 -15.16 -1.02
C ILE A 79 29.67 -16.40 -0.33
N ASP A 80 28.55 -16.25 0.37
CA ASP A 80 27.88 -17.32 1.12
C ASP A 80 26.37 -17.35 0.77
N PRO A 81 26.01 -17.99 -0.36
CA PRO A 81 24.63 -17.99 -0.86
C PRO A 81 23.66 -18.76 0.03
N ASP A 82 24.09 -19.78 0.75
CA ASP A 82 23.21 -20.66 1.53
C ASP A 82 22.84 -20.07 2.91
N ASN A 83 23.47 -18.96 3.29
CA ASN A 83 23.21 -18.29 4.54
C ASN A 83 21.88 -17.53 4.55
N LYS A 84 20.86 -18.18 5.11
CA LYS A 84 19.50 -17.63 5.27
C LYS A 84 19.47 -16.30 6.04
N GLY A 85 20.40 -16.06 6.97
CA GLY A 85 20.49 -14.81 7.71
C GLY A 85 20.88 -13.63 6.81
N VAL A 86 21.89 -13.85 5.97
CA VAL A 86 22.35 -12.89 4.96
C VAL A 86 21.27 -12.64 3.92
N GLN A 87 20.61 -13.69 3.42
CA GLN A 87 19.46 -13.56 2.51
C GLN A 87 18.34 -12.70 3.10
N LYS A 88 17.94 -12.98 4.35
CA LYS A 88 16.85 -12.25 5.01
C LYS A 88 17.18 -10.77 5.19
N ARG A 89 18.39 -10.45 5.62
CA ARG A 89 18.84 -9.06 5.79
C ARG A 89 19.04 -8.35 4.45
N GLY A 90 19.60 -9.03 3.45
CA GLY A 90 19.69 -8.51 2.08
C GLY A 90 18.33 -8.14 1.51
N LYS A 91 17.33 -9.02 1.68
CA LYS A 91 15.94 -8.72 1.30
C LYS A 91 15.37 -7.54 2.09
N PHE A 92 15.59 -7.47 3.40
CA PHE A 92 15.12 -6.36 4.23
C PHE A 92 15.64 -5.01 3.73
N HIS A 93 16.93 -4.90 3.41
CA HIS A 93 17.52 -3.66 2.89
C HIS A 93 17.07 -3.37 1.45
N GLN A 94 16.90 -4.40 0.61
CA GLN A 94 16.30 -4.26 -0.72
C GLN A 94 14.86 -3.69 -0.65
N ASP A 95 14.05 -4.20 0.27
CA ASP A 95 12.67 -3.75 0.49
C ASP A 95 12.67 -2.32 1.04
N ASN A 96 13.56 -1.98 1.97
CA ASN A 96 13.70 -0.61 2.48
C ASN A 96 14.12 0.39 1.41
N MET A 97 15.09 0.05 0.54
CA MET A 97 15.46 0.91 -0.59
C MET A 97 14.29 1.18 -1.51
N SER A 98 13.47 0.15 -1.79
CA SER A 98 12.24 0.34 -2.58
C SER A 98 11.26 1.31 -1.91
N LYS A 99 11.21 1.33 -0.56
CA LYS A 99 10.41 2.30 0.20
C LYS A 99 11.01 3.70 0.12
N TYR A 100 12.32 3.86 0.32
CA TYR A 100 13.00 5.16 0.20
C TYR A 100 12.75 5.79 -1.16
N HIS A 101 12.94 5.04 -2.25
CA HIS A 101 12.71 5.53 -3.60
C HIS A 101 11.27 6.01 -3.78
N LYS A 102 10.29 5.23 -3.32
CA LYS A 102 8.86 5.60 -3.43
C LYS A 102 8.51 6.80 -2.55
N ILE A 103 9.09 6.92 -1.36
CA ILE A 103 8.90 8.10 -0.48
C ILE A 103 9.51 9.33 -1.14
N ARG A 104 10.74 9.25 -1.65
CA ARG A 104 11.42 10.34 -2.35
C ARG A 104 10.69 10.78 -3.62
N GLU A 105 10.15 9.84 -4.40
CA GLU A 105 9.34 10.14 -5.58
C GLU A 105 8.09 10.99 -5.26
N ILE A 106 7.51 10.80 -4.06
CA ILE A 106 6.25 11.44 -3.69
C ILE A 106 6.43 12.66 -2.77
N PHE A 107 7.43 12.65 -1.90
CA PHE A 107 7.65 13.69 -0.90
C PHE A 107 9.02 14.37 -1.02
N GLY A 108 9.85 13.94 -1.98
CA GLY A 108 11.18 14.51 -2.18
C GLY A 108 11.18 15.97 -2.64
N PRO A 109 12.36 16.55 -2.89
CA PRO A 109 12.52 17.98 -3.15
C PRO A 109 11.64 18.51 -4.29
N ASP A 110 11.44 17.72 -5.34
CA ASP A 110 10.69 18.11 -6.54
C ASP A 110 9.16 17.98 -6.40
N SER A 111 8.66 17.70 -5.19
CA SER A 111 7.22 17.61 -4.90
C SER A 111 6.79 18.68 -3.91
N ASP A 112 5.58 19.19 -4.11
CA ASP A 112 4.88 20.11 -3.20
C ASP A 112 4.30 19.44 -1.96
N TYR A 113 4.43 18.12 -1.81
CA TYR A 113 3.82 17.40 -0.70
C TYR A 113 4.77 17.29 0.50
N HIS A 114 4.22 17.54 1.68
CA HIS A 114 4.85 17.17 2.96
C HIS A 114 3.90 16.32 3.80
N PRO A 115 4.34 15.20 4.41
CA PRO A 115 3.45 14.35 5.23
C PRO A 115 2.73 15.10 6.36
N ASN A 116 3.42 16.03 7.04
CA ASN A 116 2.84 16.89 8.10
C ASN A 116 1.89 18.00 7.58
N GLN A 117 1.56 18.02 6.28
CA GLN A 117 0.50 18.87 5.72
C GLN A 117 -0.76 18.09 5.34
N LEU A 118 -0.82 16.80 5.68
CA LEU A 118 -2.00 15.97 5.43
C LEU A 118 -3.26 16.54 6.11
N VAL A 119 -3.10 17.07 7.32
CA VAL A 119 -4.16 17.71 8.11
C VAL A 119 -3.56 18.87 8.93
N SER A 120 -4.42 19.70 9.53
CA SER A 120 -3.99 20.76 10.43
C SER A 120 -3.16 20.20 11.59
N LYS A 121 -2.15 20.95 12.04
CA LYS A 121 -1.17 20.55 13.04
C LYS A 121 -1.81 20.17 14.37
N HIS A 122 -2.99 20.69 14.66
CA HIS A 122 -3.78 20.33 15.84
C HIS A 122 -4.26 18.87 15.84
N HIS A 123 -4.32 18.22 14.68
CA HIS A 123 -4.71 16.82 14.54
C HIS A 123 -3.50 15.87 14.46
N LEU A 124 -2.28 16.39 14.38
CA LEU A 124 -1.07 15.61 14.21
C LEU A 124 -0.51 15.10 15.56
N PRO A 125 0.11 13.91 15.56
CA PRO A 125 0.84 13.43 16.73
C PRO A 125 2.07 14.30 16.99
N VAL A 126 2.61 14.22 18.21
CA VAL A 126 3.76 15.03 18.66
C VAL A 126 4.97 14.91 17.73
N GLN A 127 5.22 13.72 17.18
CA GLN A 127 6.33 13.46 16.26
C GLN A 127 5.97 13.66 14.78
N GLY A 128 4.74 14.05 14.47
CA GLY A 128 4.26 14.17 13.09
C GLY A 128 4.09 12.81 12.39
N LEU A 129 4.09 12.86 11.07
CA LEU A 129 3.79 11.75 10.15
C LEU A 129 4.99 11.31 9.31
N CYS A 130 6.19 11.86 9.53
CA CYS A 130 7.41 11.53 8.79
C CYS A 130 8.05 10.18 9.21
N HIS A 131 7.23 9.16 9.47
CA HIS A 131 7.70 7.81 9.77
C HIS A 131 7.73 6.95 8.51
N LYS A 132 8.82 6.20 8.28
CA LYS A 132 9.06 5.39 7.07
C LYS A 132 7.83 4.62 6.56
N GLU A 133 7.25 3.75 7.39
CA GLU A 133 6.14 2.90 6.97
C GLU A 133 4.85 3.69 6.68
N LEU A 134 4.64 4.80 7.39
CA LEU A 134 3.49 5.66 7.19
C LEU A 134 3.62 6.45 5.89
N MET A 135 4.79 7.07 5.67
CA MET A 135 5.12 7.79 4.44
C MET A 135 5.05 6.85 3.23
N TYR A 136 5.62 5.65 3.32
CA TYR A 136 5.55 4.67 2.25
C TYR A 136 4.11 4.31 1.88
N ARG A 137 3.24 4.07 2.88
CA ARG A 137 1.82 3.78 2.62
C ARG A 137 1.10 4.96 1.98
N LEU A 138 1.34 6.19 2.43
CA LEU A 138 0.78 7.38 1.78
C LEU A 138 1.28 7.49 0.34
N ALA A 139 2.58 7.32 0.12
CA ALA A 139 3.20 7.38 -1.20
C ALA A 139 2.59 6.35 -2.18
N CYS A 140 2.34 5.11 -1.72
CA CYS A 140 1.62 4.13 -2.52
C CYS A 140 0.20 4.58 -2.90
N LYS A 141 -0.57 5.13 -1.95
CA LYS A 141 -1.94 5.62 -2.20
C LYS A 141 -1.95 6.76 -3.22
N ILE A 142 -1.03 7.71 -3.06
CA ILE A 142 -0.84 8.83 -3.99
C ILE A 142 -0.48 8.30 -5.37
N SER A 143 0.45 7.35 -5.46
CA SER A 143 0.88 6.73 -6.71
C SER A 143 -0.26 6.01 -7.44
N ASP A 144 -1.16 5.33 -6.70
CA ASP A 144 -2.33 4.67 -7.30
C ASP A 144 -3.34 5.71 -7.81
N LEU A 145 -3.59 6.77 -7.04
CA LEU A 145 -4.50 7.85 -7.44
C LEU A 145 -3.96 8.68 -8.61
N ARG A 146 -2.64 8.86 -8.74
CA ARG A 146 -2.02 9.49 -9.92
C ARG A 146 -2.38 8.76 -11.22
N VAL A 147 -2.58 7.44 -11.17
CA VAL A 147 -3.06 6.68 -12.36
C VAL A 147 -4.48 7.06 -12.74
N LEU A 148 -5.35 7.29 -11.76
CA LEU A 148 -6.72 7.74 -12.03
C LEU A 148 -6.72 9.18 -12.55
N GLN A 149 -5.89 10.05 -11.99
CA GLN A 149 -5.75 11.44 -12.44
C GLN A 149 -5.23 11.52 -13.87
N ALA A 150 -4.17 10.78 -14.20
CA ALA A 150 -3.61 10.73 -15.55
C ALA A 150 -4.59 10.22 -16.62
N ARG A 151 -5.65 9.52 -16.20
CA ARG A 151 -6.74 9.04 -17.06
C ARG A 151 -7.95 9.97 -17.07
N GLY A 152 -7.90 11.13 -16.40
CA GLY A 152 -9.01 12.06 -16.27
C GLY A 152 -10.15 11.57 -15.38
N ILE A 153 -9.94 10.51 -14.59
CA ILE A 153 -10.97 9.91 -13.73
C ILE A 153 -11.01 10.58 -12.36
N LEU A 154 -9.86 10.97 -11.83
CA LEU A 154 -9.75 11.78 -10.63
C LEU A 154 -9.54 13.25 -11.04
N ALA A 155 -10.48 14.12 -10.69
CA ALA A 155 -10.46 15.52 -11.11
C ALA A 155 -9.48 16.37 -10.30
N MET A 156 -9.38 16.12 -8.99
CA MET A 156 -8.49 16.85 -8.10
C MET A 156 -7.09 16.21 -8.01
N ASP A 157 -6.15 16.95 -7.43
CA ASP A 157 -4.84 16.41 -7.10
C ASP A 157 -4.96 15.18 -6.15
N PRO A 158 -4.18 14.10 -6.35
CA PRO A 158 -4.19 12.91 -5.50
C PRO A 158 -3.99 13.19 -4.01
N TRP A 159 -3.12 14.13 -3.67
CA TRP A 159 -2.87 14.51 -2.29
C TRP A 159 -4.08 15.21 -1.70
N ASP A 160 -4.68 16.16 -2.43
CA ASP A 160 -5.92 16.81 -2.02
C ASP A 160 -7.08 15.83 -1.91
N PHE A 161 -7.19 14.84 -2.77
CA PHE A 161 -8.22 13.80 -2.61
C PHE A 161 -8.04 13.02 -1.31
N ILE A 162 -6.81 12.58 -1.01
CA ILE A 162 -6.52 11.88 0.24
C ILE A 162 -6.83 12.78 1.44
N ARG A 163 -6.42 14.05 1.41
CA ARG A 163 -6.69 15.02 2.47
C ARG A 163 -8.19 15.16 2.75
N TRP A 164 -9.01 15.20 1.70
CA TRP A 164 -10.47 15.29 1.81
C TRP A 164 -11.04 14.04 2.50
N ARG A 165 -10.66 12.86 2.00
CA ARG A 165 -11.17 11.59 2.53
C ARG A 165 -10.72 11.36 3.98
N VAL A 166 -9.47 11.71 4.31
CA VAL A 166 -8.97 11.70 5.70
C VAL A 166 -9.76 12.67 6.58
N GLY A 167 -10.03 13.89 6.09
CA GLY A 167 -10.82 14.89 6.80
C GLY A 167 -12.22 14.40 7.16
N LEU A 168 -12.92 13.75 6.23
CA LEU A 168 -14.22 13.11 6.49
C LEU A 168 -14.12 12.03 7.57
N LYS A 169 -13.08 11.17 7.52
CA LYS A 169 -12.85 10.14 8.56
C LYS A 169 -12.48 10.69 9.92
N ILE A 170 -11.87 11.87 9.98
CA ILE A 170 -11.69 12.57 11.24
C ILE A 170 -13.04 13.07 11.76
N GLN A 171 -13.83 13.75 10.93
CA GLN A 171 -15.12 14.31 11.32
C GLN A 171 -16.11 13.24 11.80
N GLU A 172 -16.15 12.07 11.16
CA GLU A 172 -16.96 10.91 11.60
C GLU A 172 -16.63 10.44 13.02
N ARG A 173 -15.45 10.78 13.56
CA ARG A 173 -14.97 10.30 14.87
C ARG A 173 -14.88 11.39 15.93
N LEU A 174 -14.83 12.66 15.53
CA LEU A 174 -14.85 13.78 16.44
C LEU A 174 -16.30 14.17 16.72
N HIS A 175 -16.81 13.78 17.88
CA HIS A 175 -18.20 14.01 18.28
C HIS A 175 -18.34 15.33 19.06
N LEU A 176 -17.27 15.77 19.72
CA LEU A 176 -17.27 16.97 20.55
C LEU A 176 -16.36 18.06 19.95
N PRO A 177 -16.78 19.34 20.01
CA PRO A 177 -15.92 20.46 19.64
C PRO A 177 -14.60 20.44 20.41
N GLY A 178 -13.50 20.80 19.73
CA GLY A 178 -12.17 20.86 20.33
C GLY A 178 -11.43 19.51 20.43
N GLN A 179 -12.10 18.38 20.16
CA GLN A 179 -11.41 17.09 20.04
C GLN A 179 -10.42 17.10 18.88
N ARG A 180 -9.36 16.31 19.01
CA ARG A 180 -8.25 16.22 18.06
C ARG A 180 -8.04 14.78 17.63
N ALA A 181 -7.49 14.58 16.44
CA ALA A 181 -7.30 13.25 15.86
C ALA A 181 -5.95 12.60 16.23
N ILE A 182 -5.20 13.22 17.15
CA ILE A 182 -3.83 12.88 17.52
C ILE A 182 -3.66 11.37 17.76
N SER A 183 -4.61 10.75 18.48
CA SER A 183 -4.53 9.33 18.88
C SER A 183 -4.85 8.34 17.76
N PHE A 184 -5.51 8.77 16.68
CA PHE A 184 -6.03 7.84 15.65
C PHE A 184 -5.72 8.24 14.20
N ILE A 185 -5.11 9.40 13.95
CA ILE A 185 -4.78 9.87 12.59
C ILE A 185 -3.84 8.91 11.86
N ARG A 186 -2.84 8.36 12.55
CA ARG A 186 -1.95 7.33 11.98
C ARG A 186 -2.78 6.12 11.54
N THR A 187 -3.72 5.67 12.36
CA THR A 187 -4.59 4.53 12.03
C THR A 187 -5.49 4.81 10.82
N ILE A 188 -6.04 6.02 10.71
CA ILE A 188 -6.78 6.43 9.50
C ILE A 188 -5.89 6.28 8.28
N VAL A 189 -4.71 6.89 8.28
CA VAL A 189 -3.77 6.83 7.15
C VAL A 189 -3.42 5.38 6.78
N TYR A 190 -3.15 4.54 7.78
CA TYR A 190 -2.81 3.13 7.57
C TYR A 190 -3.94 2.36 6.90
N LYS A 191 -5.18 2.55 7.36
CA LYS A 191 -6.34 1.72 7.02
C LYS A 191 -7.28 2.34 6.00
N LEU A 192 -6.99 3.54 5.49
CA LEU A 192 -7.88 4.31 4.62
C LEU A 192 -8.41 3.55 3.40
N CYS A 193 -7.59 2.69 2.78
CA CYS A 193 -7.95 1.89 1.60
C CYS A 193 -8.19 0.41 1.92
N ASP A 194 -8.29 0.05 3.20
CA ASP A 194 -8.60 -1.31 3.63
C ASP A 194 -10.13 -1.50 3.59
N GLU A 195 -10.58 -2.76 3.55
CA GLU A 195 -12.03 -3.03 3.54
C GLU A 195 -12.68 -2.50 4.82
N ASN A 196 -13.74 -1.72 4.66
CA ASN A 196 -14.60 -1.28 5.75
C ASN A 196 -15.68 -2.35 5.95
N GLN A 197 -15.35 -3.43 6.68
CA GLN A 197 -16.35 -4.38 7.15
C GLN A 197 -16.94 -3.86 8.45
N ALA A 198 -18.27 -3.81 8.54
CA ALA A 198 -19.00 -3.35 9.72
C ALA A 198 -18.49 -4.10 10.97
N GLY A 199 -17.76 -3.39 11.83
CA GLY A 199 -17.16 -3.91 13.07
C GLY A 199 -15.66 -4.21 13.05
N SER A 200 -15.01 -4.42 11.89
CA SER A 200 -13.59 -4.83 11.81
C SER A 200 -12.63 -3.67 11.53
N ASN A 201 -13.03 -2.71 10.69
CA ASN A 201 -12.19 -1.57 10.34
C ASN A 201 -13.00 -0.27 10.20
N PRO A 202 -13.29 0.41 11.32
CA PRO A 202 -14.07 1.63 11.28
C PRO A 202 -13.26 2.85 10.75
N TYR A 203 -12.00 2.65 10.34
CA TYR A 203 -11.14 3.69 9.76
C TYR A 203 -11.02 3.58 8.23
N GLY A 204 -11.56 2.51 7.64
CA GLY A 204 -11.58 2.33 6.19
C GLY A 204 -12.56 3.28 5.51
N ASP A 205 -12.17 3.84 4.38
CA ASP A 205 -13.04 4.63 3.52
C ASP A 205 -13.44 3.79 2.29
N PRO A 206 -14.75 3.49 2.11
CA PRO A 206 -15.22 2.69 0.97
C PRO A 206 -14.86 3.27 -0.39
N ILE A 207 -14.90 4.60 -0.55
CA ILE A 207 -14.53 5.29 -1.79
C ILE A 207 -13.04 5.11 -2.05
N MET A 208 -12.19 5.26 -1.03
CA MET A 208 -10.75 5.05 -1.16
C MET A 208 -10.40 3.59 -1.47
N ARG A 209 -11.13 2.62 -0.91
CA ARG A 209 -10.98 1.20 -1.24
C ARG A 209 -11.33 0.94 -2.70
N GLU A 210 -12.50 1.40 -3.15
CA GLU A 210 -12.95 1.22 -4.53
C GLU A 210 -12.03 1.93 -5.53
N ALA A 211 -11.57 3.15 -5.23
CA ALA A 211 -10.60 3.88 -6.05
C ALA A 211 -9.26 3.12 -6.17
N ALA A 212 -8.75 2.55 -5.07
CA ALA A 212 -7.54 1.74 -5.10
C ALA A 212 -7.71 0.47 -5.98
N ILE A 213 -8.87 -0.19 -5.89
CA ILE A 213 -9.18 -1.34 -6.76
C ILE A 213 -9.25 -0.90 -8.22
N LEU A 214 -9.89 0.23 -8.52
CA LEU A 214 -9.98 0.79 -9.87
C LEU A 214 -8.60 1.13 -10.45
N ALA A 215 -7.73 1.77 -9.67
CA ALA A 215 -6.35 2.03 -10.07
C ALA A 215 -5.58 0.72 -10.37
N ALA A 216 -5.74 -0.29 -9.50
CA ALA A 216 -5.14 -1.60 -9.69
C ALA A 216 -5.63 -2.32 -10.95
N ARG A 217 -6.90 -2.12 -11.36
CA ARG A 217 -7.42 -2.61 -12.65
C ARG A 217 -6.62 -2.01 -13.81
N TYR A 218 -6.44 -0.70 -13.81
CA TYR A 218 -5.71 0.00 -14.87
C TYR A 218 -4.22 -0.33 -14.93
N GLN A 219 -3.65 -0.83 -13.84
CA GLN A 219 -2.25 -1.27 -13.77
C GLN A 219 -2.09 -2.79 -13.94
N ASN A 220 -3.16 -3.55 -14.18
CA ASN A 220 -3.16 -5.01 -14.23
C ASN A 220 -2.64 -5.68 -12.93
N ARG A 221 -2.86 -5.04 -11.77
CA ARG A 221 -2.41 -5.50 -10.43
C ARG A 221 -3.55 -5.99 -9.53
N LEU A 222 -4.70 -6.35 -10.11
CA LEU A 222 -5.87 -6.84 -9.37
C LEU A 222 -5.59 -8.02 -8.42
N GLY A 223 -4.60 -8.85 -8.75
CA GLY A 223 -4.19 -9.99 -7.92
C GLY A 223 -3.82 -9.63 -6.49
N SER A 224 -3.37 -8.39 -6.25
CA SER A 224 -3.01 -7.87 -4.93
C SER A 224 -4.21 -7.54 -4.02
N TYR A 225 -5.42 -7.47 -4.57
CA TYR A 225 -6.65 -7.10 -3.84
C TYR A 225 -7.62 -8.27 -3.68
N LYS A 226 -7.19 -9.51 -4.01
CA LYS A 226 -8.03 -10.70 -3.79
C LYS A 226 -8.40 -10.80 -2.32
N THR A 227 -9.69 -10.69 -2.05
CA THR A 227 -10.31 -10.89 -0.75
C THR A 227 -9.84 -12.23 -0.20
N HIS A 228 -9.35 -12.25 1.04
CA HIS A 228 -9.16 -13.50 1.77
C HIS A 228 -10.48 -14.27 1.63
N LYS A 229 -10.46 -15.44 0.98
CA LYS A 229 -11.52 -16.41 1.18
C LYS A 229 -11.63 -16.54 2.69
N GLN A 230 -12.75 -16.10 3.26
CA GLN A 230 -13.11 -16.47 4.60
C GLN A 230 -12.96 -17.99 4.63
N HIS A 231 -11.94 -18.49 5.33
CA HIS A 231 -11.98 -19.87 5.77
C HIS A 231 -13.27 -19.94 6.56
N ALA A 232 -14.27 -20.62 5.99
CA ALA A 232 -15.52 -20.89 6.64
C ALA A 232 -15.16 -21.38 8.04
N SER A 233 -15.48 -20.56 9.02
CA SER A 233 -15.39 -20.88 10.42
C SER A 233 -16.08 -22.22 10.61
N SER A 234 -15.30 -23.19 11.07
CA SER A 234 -15.76 -24.43 11.67
C SER A 234 -16.89 -24.09 12.64
N ALA A 235 -18.13 -24.39 12.25
CA ALA A 235 -19.28 -24.39 13.16
C ALA A 235 -19.27 -25.70 13.98
N PRO A 236 -20.09 -25.83 15.02
CA PRO A 236 -19.72 -25.64 16.42
C PRO A 236 -19.60 -26.97 17.18
N ASN A 237 -18.93 -26.93 18.33
CA ASN A 237 -18.93 -27.99 19.33
C ASN A 237 -20.37 -28.40 19.71
N ASN A 238 -20.66 -29.69 19.63
CA ASN A 238 -21.59 -30.37 20.54
C ASN A 238 -21.08 -31.80 20.85
N PRO A 239 -21.37 -32.33 22.04
CA PRO A 239 -20.57 -33.38 22.66
C PRO A 239 -21.13 -34.81 22.44
N THR A 240 -20.19 -35.76 22.49
CA THR A 240 -20.34 -37.17 22.90
C THR A 240 -21.26 -38.09 22.08
N THR A 241 -20.68 -38.98 21.26
CA THR A 241 -20.87 -40.45 21.39
C THR A 241 -19.82 -41.25 20.59
N THR A 242 -19.23 -42.23 21.26
CA THR A 242 -18.31 -43.27 20.78
C THR A 242 -18.92 -44.14 19.69
N LEU A 243 -18.17 -44.47 18.62
CA LEU A 243 -18.10 -45.79 17.97
C LEU A 243 -16.89 -45.85 16.99
N PRO A 244 -16.17 -46.98 16.86
CA PRO A 244 -14.92 -47.08 16.11
C PRO A 244 -15.14 -47.49 14.63
N ARG A 245 -14.36 -46.94 13.69
CA ARG A 245 -14.32 -47.35 12.27
C ARG A 245 -12.88 -47.48 11.76
N PRO A 246 -12.63 -48.26 10.70
CA PRO A 246 -11.51 -49.18 10.63
C PRO A 246 -10.35 -48.64 9.79
N ARG A 247 -9.18 -49.24 10.03
CA ARG A 247 -7.88 -48.93 9.45
C ARG A 247 -7.68 -49.68 8.13
N LEU A 248 -7.63 -48.97 6.99
CA LEU A 248 -7.24 -49.40 5.63
C LEU A 248 -6.78 -48.11 4.90
N GLN A 249 -5.70 -47.95 4.11
CA GLN A 249 -4.59 -48.75 3.60
C GLN A 249 -3.44 -47.78 3.27
N SER A 250 -2.19 -48.18 3.51
CA SER A 250 -0.97 -47.38 3.37
C SER A 250 -0.41 -47.24 1.95
N GLY A 251 -1.14 -47.64 0.90
CA GLY A 251 -0.62 -47.68 -0.48
C GLY A 251 -0.69 -46.36 -1.26
N ALA A 252 -1.73 -45.54 -1.05
CA ALA A 252 -1.94 -44.32 -1.84
C ALA A 252 -0.93 -43.19 -1.51
N ALA A 253 -0.39 -43.19 -0.29
CA ALA A 253 0.59 -42.20 0.15
C ALA A 253 1.98 -42.45 -0.46
N GLN A 254 2.36 -43.71 -0.72
CA GLN A 254 3.64 -44.05 -1.31
C GLN A 254 3.69 -43.72 -2.81
N ALA A 255 2.62 -44.03 -3.56
CA ALA A 255 2.53 -43.69 -4.98
C ALA A 255 2.55 -42.15 -5.24
N ALA A 256 1.95 -41.37 -4.35
CA ALA A 256 1.97 -39.90 -4.43
C ALA A 256 3.35 -39.30 -4.12
N GLU A 257 4.12 -39.93 -3.23
CA GLU A 257 5.47 -39.51 -2.87
C GLU A 257 6.49 -39.89 -3.97
N GLU A 258 6.30 -41.03 -4.63
CA GLU A 258 7.11 -41.50 -5.75
C GLU A 258 6.92 -40.61 -6.98
N ALA A 259 5.67 -40.26 -7.32
CA ALA A 259 5.37 -39.31 -8.40
C ALA A 259 5.96 -37.90 -8.14
N ARG A 260 6.05 -37.48 -6.87
CA ARG A 260 6.73 -36.21 -6.49
C ARG A 260 8.24 -36.29 -6.63
N ARG A 261 8.84 -37.43 -6.28
CA ARG A 261 10.29 -37.65 -6.44
C ARG A 261 10.69 -37.70 -7.91
N GLU A 262 9.91 -38.38 -8.74
CA GLU A 262 10.16 -38.47 -10.18
C GLU A 262 10.03 -37.10 -10.87
N ARG A 263 9.05 -36.28 -10.45
CA ARG A 263 8.90 -34.91 -10.94
C ARG A 263 10.06 -33.99 -10.53
N ARG A 264 10.61 -34.16 -9.32
CA ARG A 264 11.82 -33.43 -8.89
C ARG A 264 13.07 -33.88 -9.64
N ALA A 265 13.22 -35.18 -9.88
CA ALA A 265 14.34 -35.72 -10.66
C ALA A 265 14.32 -35.21 -12.10
N ARG A 266 13.14 -35.14 -12.74
CA ARG A 266 12.97 -34.55 -14.08
C ARG A 266 13.33 -33.06 -14.14
N LEU A 267 13.01 -32.29 -13.11
CA LEU A 267 13.36 -30.86 -13.04
C LEU A 267 14.86 -30.64 -12.76
N ALA A 268 15.51 -31.57 -12.04
CA ALA A 268 16.95 -31.52 -11.77
C ALA A 268 17.80 -31.97 -12.97
N ALA A 269 17.27 -32.84 -13.83
CA ALA A 269 17.95 -33.32 -15.04
C ALA A 269 17.82 -32.36 -16.26
N GLN A 270 17.04 -31.28 -16.14
CA GLN A 270 17.01 -30.26 -17.20
C GLN A 270 18.22 -29.32 -17.06
N PRO A 271 19.06 -29.19 -18.11
CA PRO A 271 20.15 -28.22 -18.09
C PRO A 271 19.58 -26.82 -17.92
N SER A 272 20.09 -26.10 -16.91
CA SER A 272 19.66 -24.76 -16.55
C SER A 272 20.18 -23.75 -17.57
N THR A 273 19.49 -23.63 -18.69
CA THR A 273 19.67 -22.49 -19.60
C THR A 273 18.80 -21.36 -19.07
N TYR A 274 19.37 -20.52 -18.20
CA TYR A 274 18.73 -19.28 -17.77
C TYR A 274 18.60 -18.34 -18.97
N GLN A 275 17.47 -18.42 -19.66
CA GLN A 275 17.04 -17.39 -20.60
C GLN A 275 16.09 -16.47 -19.83
N GLY A 276 16.56 -15.26 -19.55
CA GLY A 276 15.89 -14.30 -18.66
C GLY A 276 14.45 -13.95 -19.06
N VAL A 277 13.86 -13.01 -18.31
CA VAL A 277 12.42 -12.64 -18.33
C VAL A 277 11.86 -12.36 -19.74
N ASN A 278 12.70 -11.94 -20.69
CA ASN A 278 12.30 -11.72 -22.09
C ASN A 278 12.03 -13.03 -22.86
N ALA A 279 12.77 -14.11 -22.61
CA ALA A 279 12.51 -15.41 -23.22
C ALA A 279 11.23 -16.05 -22.67
N PHE A 280 10.92 -15.84 -21.39
CA PHE A 280 9.65 -16.26 -20.79
C PHE A 280 8.45 -15.51 -21.41
N ARG A 281 8.61 -14.22 -21.74
CA ARG A 281 7.58 -13.44 -22.45
C ARG A 281 7.39 -13.94 -23.89
N ALA A 282 8.46 -14.22 -24.61
CA ALA A 282 8.39 -14.76 -25.98
C ALA A 282 7.70 -16.13 -26.02
N GLN A 283 8.02 -17.02 -25.08
CA GLN A 283 7.44 -18.36 -25.00
C GLN A 283 5.94 -18.34 -24.61
N MET A 284 5.52 -17.35 -23.81
CA MET A 284 4.10 -17.11 -23.51
C MET A 284 3.34 -16.56 -24.71
N GLN A 285 3.95 -15.68 -25.51
CA GLN A 285 3.35 -15.16 -26.73
C GLN A 285 3.19 -16.25 -27.79
N GLU A 286 4.19 -17.11 -28.01
CA GLU A 286 4.09 -18.27 -28.91
C GLU A 286 3.00 -19.26 -28.49
N ARG A 287 2.85 -19.50 -27.19
CA ARG A 287 1.78 -20.38 -26.66
C ARG A 287 0.39 -19.81 -26.87
N MET A 288 0.23 -18.48 -26.81
CA MET A 288 -1.06 -17.85 -27.12
C MET A 288 -1.32 -17.81 -28.63
N ALA A 289 -0.29 -17.62 -29.46
CA ALA A 289 -0.41 -17.65 -30.92
C ALA A 289 -0.82 -19.04 -31.43
N LYS A 290 -0.23 -20.12 -30.89
CA LYS A 290 -0.62 -21.50 -31.24
C LYS A 290 -2.04 -21.87 -30.82
N LYS A 291 -2.55 -21.26 -29.75
CA LYS A 291 -3.91 -21.54 -29.25
C LYS A 291 -5.00 -20.84 -30.07
N ASN A 292 -4.64 -19.82 -30.85
CA ASN A 292 -5.55 -19.06 -31.71
C ASN A 292 -5.42 -19.42 -33.21
N GLY A 293 -4.60 -20.41 -33.55
CA GLY A 293 -4.38 -20.87 -34.93
C GLY A 293 -4.97 -22.25 -35.26
N ASP A 294 -5.65 -22.88 -34.31
CA ASP A 294 -6.36 -24.15 -34.47
C ASP A 294 -7.89 -23.94 -34.40
N GLU A 295 -8.40 -22.92 -35.09
CA GLU A 295 -9.81 -22.81 -35.54
C GLU A 295 -9.86 -22.69 -37.06
#